data_AF-A0A1D2WKP3-F1
#
_entry.id   AF-A0A1D2WKP3-F1
#
_cell.length_a   1.000
_cell.length_b   1.000
_cell.length_c   1.000
_cell.angle_alpha   90.00
_cell.angle_beta   90.00
_cell.angle_gamma   90.00
#
_symmetry.space_group_name_H-M   'P 1'
#
loop_
_entity.id
_entity.type
_entity.pdbx_description
1 polymer ?
#
loop_
_entity_poly.entity_id
_entity_poly.type
_entity_poly.pdbx_seq_one_letter_code
_entity_poly.pdbx_strand_id
1 'polypeptide(L)'
;MKKYDVVVVGAGISGLLAALTLSKHGKKVIVLEKNQHIGGNCNSYMVDGYQVDTGVHAITHLIEGPLKRLMDNYFDFLPVFEDYGHYYIRTENAFLKVPSTLKDFVTFEVLPRKDRLILSQTLTKAFTLSSFGIDLSDQAVYDFLPKSISKDTYDFVDTMSISLSGKSMKETSAQRILYGSNFVRDSITQEQFDAMIGKLESKKTQSTESILASILPYHLHASLHARMTRVTQPFASLERLATNDVNGSQGYPRKGLKSLLDAILYSLPETVEIKTECEVKSILVQDEKVSGVEADEIYNSDLIIYTGFATELPLLIKDLPTEYVKDLKGIVHSKSLTIWLGLEKEFPNFNYTGSEIWFKDFAYWATPIRNYDPSLAPKDKQL
;
A
#
# COMPACT_ATOMS: atom_id res chain seq x y z
N MET A 1 -22.71 29.86 -6.23
CA MET A 1 -21.70 28.94 -6.79
C MET A 1 -20.39 29.17 -6.08
N LYS A 2 -19.91 28.22 -5.30
CA LYS A 2 -18.59 28.31 -4.66
C LYS A 2 -17.53 27.82 -5.65
N LYS A 3 -16.48 28.63 -5.87
CA LYS A 3 -15.32 28.25 -6.69
C LYS A 3 -14.20 27.75 -5.79
N TYR A 4 -13.63 26.60 -6.13
CA TYR A 4 -12.47 26.00 -5.49
C TYR A 4 -11.37 25.81 -6.52
N ASP A 5 -10.11 25.82 -6.08
CA ASP A 5 -9.00 25.48 -6.97
C ASP A 5 -9.01 23.99 -7.28
N VAL A 6 -9.38 23.16 -6.30
CA VAL A 6 -9.47 21.70 -6.43
C VAL A 6 -10.71 21.17 -5.71
N VAL A 7 -11.41 20.23 -6.35
CA VAL A 7 -12.42 19.39 -5.70
C VAL A 7 -11.87 17.98 -5.55
N VAL A 8 -11.91 17.46 -4.33
CA VAL A 8 -11.55 16.07 -4.01
C VAL A 8 -12.83 15.28 -3.75
N VAL A 9 -13.00 14.17 -4.45
CA VAL A 9 -14.13 13.25 -4.29
C VAL A 9 -13.66 12.04 -3.48
N GLY A 10 -14.14 11.94 -2.24
CA GLY A 10 -13.79 10.94 -1.23
C GLY A 10 -12.85 11.49 -0.14
N ALA A 11 -13.24 11.34 1.12
CA ALA A 11 -12.43 11.71 2.29
C ALA A 11 -11.71 10.49 2.91
N GLY A 12 -11.30 9.54 2.08
CA GLY A 12 -10.34 8.51 2.47
C GLY A 12 -8.93 9.08 2.62
N ILE A 13 -8.01 8.26 3.13
CA ILE A 13 -6.60 8.63 3.36
C ILE A 13 -5.95 9.32 2.15
N SER A 14 -6.18 8.79 0.94
CA SER A 14 -5.62 9.35 -0.31
C SER A 14 -6.17 10.73 -0.62
N GLY A 15 -7.47 10.95 -0.42
CA GLY A 15 -8.12 12.24 -0.67
C GLY A 15 -7.68 13.30 0.33
N LEU A 16 -7.59 12.93 1.61
CA LEU A 16 -7.13 13.83 2.68
C LEU A 16 -5.65 14.22 2.50
N LEU A 17 -4.78 13.27 2.13
CA LEU A 17 -3.37 13.57 1.81
C LEU A 17 -3.21 14.46 0.58
N ALA A 18 -4.04 14.25 -0.45
CA ALA A 18 -4.05 15.13 -1.62
C ALA A 18 -4.51 16.55 -1.24
N ALA A 19 -5.58 16.67 -0.45
CA ALA A 19 -6.07 17.96 0.04
C ALA A 19 -5.02 18.68 0.90
N LEU A 20 -4.37 17.97 1.82
CA LEU A 20 -3.28 18.48 2.64
C LEU A 20 -2.13 19.02 1.78
N THR A 21 -1.65 18.21 0.85
CA THR A 21 -0.53 18.58 -0.02
C THR A 21 -0.86 19.83 -0.83
N LEU A 22 -1.99 19.84 -1.54
CA LEU A 22 -2.38 20.95 -2.40
C LEU A 22 -2.66 22.24 -1.61
N SER A 23 -3.28 22.13 -0.45
CA SER A 23 -3.56 23.30 0.40
C SER A 23 -2.30 23.91 1.01
N LYS A 24 -1.30 23.10 1.39
CA LYS A 24 0.04 23.59 1.79
C LYS A 24 0.76 24.32 0.65
N HIS A 25 0.38 24.04 -0.61
CA HIS A 25 0.81 24.79 -1.80
C HIS A 25 -0.16 25.92 -2.20
N GLY A 26 -0.97 26.41 -1.25
CA GLY A 26 -1.80 27.60 -1.39
C GLY A 26 -3.11 27.40 -2.17
N LYS A 27 -3.52 26.15 -2.44
CA LYS A 27 -4.79 25.86 -3.11
C LYS A 27 -5.96 25.87 -2.12
N LYS A 28 -7.09 26.42 -2.55
CA LYS A 28 -8.37 26.27 -1.86
C LYS A 28 -9.03 24.96 -2.29
N VAL A 29 -9.22 24.04 -1.34
CA VAL A 29 -9.67 22.66 -1.61
C VAL A 29 -11.00 22.40 -0.92
N ILE A 30 -11.91 21.71 -1.60
CA ILE A 30 -13.06 21.07 -0.95
C ILE A 30 -12.98 19.56 -1.11
N VAL A 31 -13.25 18.84 -0.01
CA VAL A 31 -13.35 17.37 0.02
C VAL A 31 -14.81 16.99 0.25
N LEU A 32 -15.36 16.19 -0.65
CA LEU A 32 -16.74 15.71 -0.59
C LEU A 32 -16.75 14.21 -0.25
N GLU A 33 -17.41 13.84 0.84
CA GLU A 33 -17.51 12.47 1.33
C GLU A 33 -18.98 12.05 1.41
N LYS A 34 -19.32 10.90 0.81
CA LYS A 34 -20.69 10.40 0.79
C LYS A 34 -21.16 9.89 2.16
N ASN A 35 -20.25 9.40 2.99
CA ASN A 35 -20.56 8.86 4.31
C ASN A 35 -20.57 9.95 5.40
N GLN A 36 -21.13 9.61 6.55
CA GLN A 36 -21.10 10.45 7.75
C GLN A 36 -19.68 10.56 8.36
N HIS A 37 -18.83 9.58 8.10
CA HIS A 37 -17.48 9.50 8.68
C HIS A 37 -16.41 9.61 7.58
N ILE A 38 -15.30 10.24 7.93
CA ILE A 38 -14.10 10.35 7.09
C ILE A 38 -13.05 9.29 7.45
N GLY A 39 -11.98 9.22 6.65
CA GLY A 39 -10.85 8.31 6.83
C GLY A 39 -10.93 7.03 5.99
N GLY A 40 -12.14 6.62 5.58
CA GLY A 40 -12.34 5.39 4.82
C GLY A 40 -11.75 4.18 5.55
N ASN A 41 -10.83 3.45 4.89
CA ASN A 41 -10.12 2.31 5.50
C ASN A 41 -9.02 2.71 6.51
N CYS A 42 -8.75 4.00 6.70
CA CYS A 42 -7.83 4.52 7.70
C CYS A 42 -8.61 5.16 8.84
N ASN A 43 -9.27 4.34 9.65
CA ASN A 43 -10.02 4.82 10.81
C ASN A 43 -10.08 3.75 11.91
N SER A 44 -10.45 4.18 13.12
CA SER A 44 -10.69 3.33 14.28
C SER A 44 -11.98 3.73 14.98
N TYR A 45 -12.66 2.79 15.62
CA TYR A 45 -13.91 3.03 16.33
C TYR A 45 -14.03 2.16 17.59
N MET A 46 -14.90 2.57 18.51
CA MET A 46 -15.11 1.87 19.78
C MET A 46 -16.23 0.84 19.68
N VAL A 47 -16.00 -0.35 20.23
CA VAL A 47 -17.00 -1.41 20.42
C VAL A 47 -16.82 -1.98 21.83
N ASP A 48 -17.81 -1.84 22.70
CA ASP A 48 -17.82 -2.39 24.07
C ASP A 48 -16.54 -2.09 24.90
N GLY A 49 -15.97 -0.91 24.71
CA GLY A 49 -14.75 -0.47 25.40
C GLY A 49 -13.43 -0.91 24.74
N TYR A 50 -13.49 -1.63 23.62
CA TYR A 50 -12.36 -1.95 22.76
C TYR A 50 -12.29 -0.96 21.59
N GLN A 51 -11.07 -0.55 21.21
CA GLN A 51 -10.85 0.24 20.01
C GLN A 51 -10.36 -0.67 18.88
N VAL A 52 -11.12 -0.72 17.79
CA VAL A 52 -10.86 -1.57 16.63
C VAL A 52 -10.61 -0.73 15.39
N ASP A 53 -9.79 -1.23 14.46
CA ASP A 53 -9.52 -0.55 13.19
C ASP A 53 -10.50 -1.00 12.09
N THR A 54 -10.61 -0.19 11.03
CA THR A 54 -11.41 -0.51 9.84
C THR A 54 -10.81 -1.61 8.94
N GLY A 55 -9.66 -2.19 9.32
CA GLY A 55 -9.09 -3.40 8.71
C GLY A 55 -7.59 -3.34 8.39
N VAL A 56 -7.03 -2.14 8.20
CA VAL A 56 -5.58 -1.97 8.02
C VAL A 56 -4.89 -2.07 9.38
N HIS A 57 -3.78 -2.80 9.44
CA HIS A 57 -3.06 -3.02 10.70
C HIS A 57 -1.53 -2.99 10.53
N ALA A 58 -1.03 -2.77 9.31
CA ALA A 58 0.40 -2.58 9.04
C ALA A 58 0.57 -1.42 8.06
N ILE A 59 1.35 -0.41 8.44
CA ILE A 59 1.77 0.66 7.53
C ILE A 59 3.24 0.42 7.17
N THR A 60 3.53 0.27 5.89
CA THR A 60 4.88 0.02 5.39
C THR A 60 5.52 1.31 4.86
N HIS A 61 6.83 1.27 4.62
CA HIS A 61 7.61 2.37 4.05
C HIS A 61 7.64 3.62 4.94
N LEU A 62 7.76 3.42 6.25
CA LEU A 62 7.81 4.49 7.26
C LEU A 62 9.20 5.13 7.43
N ILE A 63 10.28 4.47 6.99
CA ILE A 63 11.64 5.02 6.98
C ILE A 63 11.91 5.77 5.66
N GLU A 64 11.53 5.16 4.54
CA GLU A 64 11.66 5.70 3.19
C GLU A 64 10.41 5.34 2.40
N GLY A 65 9.79 6.32 1.76
CA GLY A 65 8.61 6.12 0.92
C GLY A 65 7.70 7.33 0.80
N PRO A 66 6.60 7.22 0.03
CA PRO A 66 5.70 8.33 -0.24
C PRO A 66 5.06 8.88 1.05
N LEU A 67 4.55 8.03 1.94
CA LEU A 67 3.94 8.50 3.18
C LEU A 67 4.97 9.21 4.07
N LYS A 68 6.19 8.68 4.20
CA LYS A 68 7.26 9.34 4.95
C LYS A 68 7.58 10.74 4.41
N ARG A 69 7.70 10.88 3.08
CA ARG A 69 7.89 12.20 2.44
C ARG A 69 6.74 13.14 2.74
N LEU A 70 5.50 12.67 2.68
CA LEU A 70 4.34 13.51 3.00
C LEU A 70 4.34 13.94 4.46
N MET A 71 4.67 13.04 5.38
CA MET A 71 4.81 13.35 6.81
C MET A 71 5.89 14.41 7.05
N ASP A 72 7.08 14.25 6.48
CA ASP A 72 8.20 15.17 6.69
C ASP A 72 7.99 16.58 6.14
N ASN A 73 7.11 16.72 5.15
CA ASN A 73 6.96 17.96 4.39
C ASN A 73 5.65 18.70 4.67
N TYR A 74 4.60 17.99 5.08
CA TYR A 74 3.26 18.56 5.16
C TYR A 74 2.54 18.32 6.49
N PHE A 75 3.03 17.43 7.35
CA PHE A 75 2.37 17.17 8.63
C PHE A 75 2.87 18.17 9.68
N ASP A 76 1.93 18.81 10.37
CA ASP A 76 2.22 19.67 11.53
C ASP A 76 2.27 18.87 12.83
N PHE A 77 1.70 17.65 12.82
CA PHE A 77 1.76 16.68 13.91
C PHE A 77 2.14 15.30 13.36
N LEU A 78 3.15 14.67 13.94
CA LEU A 78 3.62 13.35 13.52
C LEU A 78 3.02 12.26 14.41
N PRO A 79 2.31 11.26 13.84
CA PRO A 79 1.86 10.12 14.61
C PRO A 79 3.06 9.26 15.01
N VAL A 80 2.94 8.58 16.15
CA VAL A 80 3.95 7.64 16.62
C VAL A 80 3.59 6.26 16.11
N PHE A 81 4.58 5.55 15.55
CA PHE A 81 4.42 4.17 15.12
C PHE A 81 5.21 3.24 16.04
N GLU A 82 4.57 2.18 16.49
CA GLU A 82 5.22 1.05 17.14
C GLU A 82 5.83 0.13 16.07
N ASP A 83 6.97 -0.47 16.39
CA ASP A 83 7.58 -1.51 15.56
C ASP A 83 6.56 -2.62 15.31
N TYR A 84 6.37 -2.99 14.05
CA TYR A 84 5.36 -3.97 13.69
C TYR A 84 5.67 -5.37 14.23
N GLY A 85 6.93 -5.69 14.52
CA GLY A 85 7.37 -7.01 14.93
C GLY A 85 7.60 -7.93 13.74
N HIS A 86 7.10 -9.16 13.82
CA HIS A 86 7.38 -10.19 12.82
C HIS A 86 6.12 -10.88 12.31
N TYR A 87 6.22 -11.43 11.11
CA TYR A 87 5.24 -12.39 10.61
C TYR A 87 5.62 -13.79 11.09
N TYR A 88 4.63 -14.55 11.52
CA TYR A 88 4.78 -15.91 12.01
C TYR A 88 3.88 -16.86 11.24
N ILE A 89 4.30 -18.11 11.17
CA ILE A 89 3.49 -19.21 10.68
C ILE A 89 3.13 -20.09 11.86
N ARG A 90 1.83 -20.26 12.05
CA ARG A 90 1.29 -21.15 13.06
C ARG A 90 0.77 -22.43 12.43
N THR A 91 1.18 -23.54 13.02
CA THR A 91 0.64 -24.88 12.77
C THR A 91 0.28 -25.50 14.12
N GLU A 92 -0.31 -26.69 14.12
CA GLU A 92 -0.58 -27.43 15.36
C GLU A 92 0.67 -27.63 16.23
N ASN A 93 1.84 -27.79 15.61
CA ASN A 93 3.07 -28.17 16.29
C ASN A 93 4.18 -27.11 16.27
N ALA A 94 3.95 -25.96 15.62
CA ALA A 94 5.01 -24.97 15.41
C ALA A 94 4.46 -23.54 15.36
N PHE A 95 5.22 -22.61 15.94
CA PHE A 95 5.07 -21.18 15.81
C PHE A 95 6.42 -20.60 15.42
N LEU A 96 6.62 -20.33 14.13
CA LEU A 96 7.92 -20.01 13.55
C LEU A 96 7.85 -18.72 12.76
N LYS A 97 8.87 -17.88 12.87
CA LYS A 97 8.98 -16.65 12.09
C LYS A 97 8.98 -16.98 10.59
N VAL A 98 8.23 -16.21 9.80
CA VAL A 98 8.27 -16.27 8.34
C VAL A 98 9.70 -15.94 7.91
N PRO A 99 10.33 -16.79 7.08
CA PRO A 99 11.70 -16.58 6.65
C PRO A 99 11.82 -15.29 5.84
N SER A 100 12.71 -14.40 6.27
CA SER A 100 13.00 -13.15 5.58
C SER A 100 14.14 -13.26 4.59
N THR A 101 15.04 -14.22 4.74
CA THR A 101 16.17 -14.44 3.83
C THR A 101 16.11 -15.83 3.21
N LEU A 102 16.84 -16.02 2.11
CA LEU A 102 17.00 -17.37 1.53
C LEU A 102 17.62 -18.34 2.54
N LYS A 103 18.54 -17.86 3.39
CA LYS A 103 19.14 -18.66 4.47
C LYS A 103 18.08 -19.11 5.49
N ASP A 104 17.22 -18.20 5.94
CA ASP A 104 16.12 -18.53 6.87
C ASP A 104 15.17 -19.54 6.23
N PHE A 105 14.87 -19.36 4.94
CA PHE A 105 13.98 -20.24 4.18
C PHE A 105 14.51 -21.67 4.09
N VAL A 106 15.83 -21.85 3.91
CA VAL A 106 16.45 -23.19 3.92
C VAL A 106 16.30 -23.88 5.27
N THR A 107 16.15 -23.14 6.37
CA THR A 107 15.93 -23.67 7.73
C THR A 107 14.46 -23.72 8.16
N PHE A 108 13.52 -23.24 7.33
CA PHE A 108 12.10 -23.07 7.69
C PHE A 108 11.33 -24.41 7.75
N GLU A 109 11.33 -25.07 8.91
CA GLU A 109 10.92 -26.49 9.07
C GLU A 109 9.42 -26.76 8.87
N VAL A 110 8.61 -25.72 8.72
CA VAL A 110 7.19 -25.84 8.35
C VAL A 110 7.00 -26.58 7.02
N LEU A 111 7.94 -26.44 6.08
CA LEU A 111 7.86 -27.07 4.77
C LEU A 111 8.90 -28.20 4.61
N PRO A 112 8.57 -29.28 3.88
CA PRO A 112 9.51 -30.37 3.63
C PRO A 112 10.81 -29.90 2.97
N ARG A 113 11.96 -30.46 3.38
CA ARG A 113 13.29 -30.09 2.87
C ARG A 113 13.39 -30.09 1.34
N LYS A 114 12.81 -31.11 0.68
CA LYS A 114 12.79 -31.23 -0.79
C LYS A 114 11.99 -30.11 -1.44
N ASP A 115 10.83 -29.80 -0.89
CA ASP A 115 9.93 -28.78 -1.40
C ASP A 115 10.55 -27.38 -1.28
N ARG A 116 11.25 -27.09 -0.18
CA ARG A 116 11.98 -25.83 0.00
C ARG A 116 13.02 -25.64 -1.10
N LEU A 117 13.81 -26.66 -1.41
CA LEU A 117 14.78 -26.58 -2.50
C LEU A 117 14.12 -26.30 -3.85
N ILE A 118 13.02 -26.99 -4.15
CA ILE A 118 12.25 -26.81 -5.38
C ILE A 118 11.67 -25.39 -5.46
N LEU A 119 11.05 -24.90 -4.39
CA LEU A 119 10.51 -23.53 -4.33
C LEU A 119 11.59 -22.47 -4.51
N SER A 120 12.76 -22.66 -3.89
CA SER A 120 13.90 -21.75 -4.10
C SER A 120 14.31 -21.69 -5.57
N GLN A 121 14.38 -22.84 -6.26
CA GLN A 121 14.69 -22.89 -7.69
C GLN A 121 13.61 -22.21 -8.54
N THR A 122 12.34 -22.45 -8.23
CA THR A 122 11.21 -21.78 -8.89
C THR A 122 11.28 -20.27 -8.74
N LEU A 123 11.53 -19.78 -7.53
CA LEU A 123 11.66 -18.36 -7.23
C LEU A 123 12.85 -17.74 -7.98
N THR A 124 14.02 -18.40 -7.97
CA THR A 124 15.19 -17.97 -8.73
C THR A 124 14.91 -17.89 -10.23
N LYS A 125 14.16 -18.85 -10.79
CA LYS A 125 13.76 -18.83 -12.21
C LYS A 125 12.86 -17.62 -12.51
N ALA A 126 11.82 -17.41 -11.71
CA ALA A 126 10.90 -16.28 -11.89
C ALA A 126 11.63 -14.93 -11.79
N PHE A 127 12.52 -14.75 -10.80
CA PHE A 127 13.35 -13.56 -10.69
C PHE A 127 14.29 -13.37 -11.88
N THR A 128 14.92 -14.44 -12.36
CA THR A 128 15.80 -14.39 -13.53
C THR A 128 15.02 -13.88 -14.75
N LEU A 129 13.84 -14.44 -15.01
CA LEU A 129 12.98 -14.01 -16.12
C LEU A 129 12.60 -12.52 -15.98
N SER A 130 12.11 -12.11 -14.81
CA SER A 130 11.74 -10.72 -14.55
C SER A 130 12.92 -9.76 -14.69
N SER A 131 14.11 -10.16 -14.24
CA SER A 131 15.34 -9.36 -14.33
C SER A 131 15.82 -9.17 -15.77
N PHE A 132 15.51 -10.12 -16.66
CA PHE A 132 15.70 -9.96 -18.11
C PHE A 132 14.58 -9.15 -18.79
N GLY A 133 13.66 -8.57 -18.01
CA GLY A 133 12.58 -7.73 -18.52
C GLY A 133 11.39 -8.50 -19.08
N ILE A 134 11.28 -9.80 -18.80
CA ILE A 134 10.10 -10.59 -19.16
C ILE A 134 8.95 -10.17 -18.26
N ASP A 135 7.83 -9.83 -18.88
CA ASP A 135 6.61 -9.49 -18.16
C ASP A 135 5.96 -10.76 -17.60
N LEU A 136 5.72 -10.74 -16.29
CA LEU A 136 5.11 -11.83 -15.55
C LEU A 136 3.73 -11.42 -15.01
N SER A 137 3.19 -10.25 -15.41
CA SER A 137 1.88 -9.75 -14.98
C SER A 137 0.77 -10.76 -15.29
N ASP A 138 0.86 -11.42 -16.44
CA ASP A 138 -0.22 -12.27 -16.97
C ASP A 138 0.02 -13.77 -16.71
N GLN A 139 1.09 -14.13 -15.99
CA GLN A 139 1.39 -15.52 -15.65
C GLN A 139 0.98 -15.82 -14.22
N ALA A 140 0.19 -16.87 -14.01
CA ALA A 140 -0.25 -17.24 -12.67
C ALA A 140 0.90 -17.83 -11.85
N VAL A 141 0.91 -17.61 -10.54
CA VAL A 141 1.86 -18.25 -9.61
C VAL A 141 1.83 -19.77 -9.76
N TYR A 142 0.64 -20.33 -9.95
CA TYR A 142 0.44 -21.77 -10.13
C TYR A 142 1.25 -22.37 -11.29
N ASP A 143 1.44 -21.63 -12.38
CA ASP A 143 2.13 -22.10 -13.59
C ASP A 143 3.64 -22.30 -13.36
N PHE A 144 4.18 -21.68 -12.30
CA PHE A 144 5.56 -21.83 -11.89
C PHE A 144 5.79 -23.02 -10.94
N LEU A 145 4.73 -23.58 -10.36
CA LEU A 145 4.83 -24.60 -9.32
C LEU A 145 4.93 -26.02 -9.91
N PRO A 146 6.00 -26.78 -9.59
CA PRO A 146 6.12 -28.17 -10.04
C PRO A 146 5.10 -29.08 -9.35
N LYS A 147 4.53 -30.03 -10.10
CA LYS A 147 3.57 -31.02 -9.58
C LYS A 147 4.12 -31.96 -8.49
N SER A 148 5.44 -31.97 -8.29
CA SER A 148 6.14 -32.87 -7.36
C SER A 148 6.23 -32.33 -5.93
N ILE A 149 5.79 -31.09 -5.67
CA ILE A 149 5.76 -30.54 -4.30
C ILE A 149 4.56 -31.08 -3.52
N SER A 150 4.66 -31.12 -2.19
CA SER A 150 3.61 -31.61 -1.31
C SER A 150 2.39 -30.69 -1.28
N LYS A 151 1.26 -31.23 -0.81
CA LYS A 151 0.03 -30.48 -0.57
C LYS A 151 0.27 -29.31 0.39
N ASP A 152 0.96 -29.53 1.51
CA ASP A 152 1.27 -28.48 2.49
C ASP A 152 2.00 -27.29 1.85
N THR A 153 2.92 -27.57 0.92
CA THR A 153 3.62 -26.53 0.16
C THR A 153 2.69 -25.79 -0.81
N TYR A 154 1.78 -26.50 -1.49
CA TYR A 154 0.76 -25.86 -2.31
C TYR A 154 -0.16 -24.95 -1.49
N ASP A 155 -0.66 -25.43 -0.35
CA ASP A 155 -1.53 -24.65 0.55
C ASP A 155 -0.80 -23.41 1.09
N PHE A 156 0.49 -23.54 1.41
CA PHE A 156 1.33 -22.41 1.82
C PHE A 156 1.45 -21.35 0.71
N VAL A 157 1.78 -21.76 -0.52
CA VAL A 157 1.92 -20.81 -1.64
C VAL A 157 0.58 -20.17 -2.00
N ASP A 158 -0.52 -20.93 -1.95
CA ASP A 158 -1.87 -20.39 -2.16
C ASP A 158 -2.25 -19.36 -1.09
N THR A 159 -1.94 -19.64 0.18
CA THR A 159 -2.16 -18.71 1.30
C THR A 159 -1.37 -17.41 1.14
N MET A 160 -0.10 -17.49 0.70
CA MET A 160 0.68 -16.28 0.38
C MET A 160 0.09 -15.50 -0.80
N SER A 161 -0.41 -16.22 -1.82
CA SER A 161 -1.08 -15.60 -2.97
C SER A 161 -2.33 -14.84 -2.56
N ILE A 162 -3.19 -15.47 -1.74
CA ILE A 162 -4.40 -14.86 -1.18
C ILE A 162 -4.05 -13.62 -0.34
N SER A 163 -3.00 -13.71 0.48
CA SER A 163 -2.57 -12.58 1.32
C SER A 163 -2.12 -11.37 0.49
N LEU A 164 -1.56 -11.60 -0.70
CA LEU A 164 -1.02 -10.53 -1.54
C LEU A 164 -2.03 -9.95 -2.53
N SER A 165 -3.00 -10.73 -3.02
CA SER A 165 -3.93 -10.32 -4.08
C SER A 165 -5.41 -10.47 -3.73
N GLY A 166 -5.73 -11.16 -2.63
CA GLY A 166 -7.09 -11.61 -2.31
C GLY A 166 -7.59 -12.75 -3.22
N LYS A 167 -6.70 -13.40 -3.98
CA LYS A 167 -7.01 -14.46 -4.94
C LYS A 167 -6.11 -15.67 -4.79
N SER A 168 -6.57 -16.81 -5.30
CA SER A 168 -5.76 -18.05 -5.32
C SER A 168 -4.50 -17.88 -6.17
N MET A 169 -3.52 -18.77 -6.00
CA MET A 169 -2.30 -18.84 -6.81
C MET A 169 -2.58 -19.04 -8.32
N LYS A 170 -3.77 -19.50 -8.70
CA LYS A 170 -4.17 -19.69 -10.10
C LYS A 170 -4.57 -18.39 -10.79
N GLU A 171 -4.93 -17.37 -10.02
CA GLU A 171 -5.35 -16.05 -10.52
C GLU A 171 -4.32 -14.97 -10.13
N THR A 172 -3.52 -15.23 -9.10
CA THR A 172 -2.48 -14.30 -8.67
C THR A 172 -1.33 -14.32 -9.66
N SER A 173 -0.96 -13.14 -10.14
CA SER A 173 0.22 -12.93 -10.98
C SER A 173 1.51 -13.31 -10.26
N ALA A 174 2.41 -14.00 -10.94
CA ALA A 174 3.77 -14.25 -10.46
C ALA A 174 4.52 -12.94 -10.18
N GLN A 175 4.24 -11.88 -10.94
CA GLN A 175 4.78 -10.55 -10.69
C GLN A 175 4.41 -10.05 -9.28
N ARG A 176 3.17 -10.29 -8.83
CA ARG A 176 2.70 -9.86 -7.50
C ARG A 176 3.53 -10.50 -6.38
N ILE A 177 3.95 -11.76 -6.53
CA ILE A 177 4.83 -12.45 -5.56
C ILE A 177 6.22 -11.81 -5.54
N LEU A 178 6.80 -11.53 -6.71
CA LEU A 178 8.17 -11.00 -6.80
C LEU A 178 8.32 -9.60 -6.20
N TYR A 179 7.28 -8.77 -6.31
CA TYR A 179 7.29 -7.42 -5.73
C TYR A 179 6.72 -7.36 -4.31
N GLY A 180 5.92 -8.35 -3.88
CA GLY A 180 5.30 -8.37 -2.56
C GLY A 180 4.51 -7.09 -2.25
N SER A 181 4.68 -6.54 -1.05
CA SER A 181 4.11 -5.25 -0.63
C SER A 181 4.70 -4.05 -1.38
N ASN A 182 5.84 -4.22 -2.06
CA ASN A 182 6.51 -3.17 -2.83
C ASN A 182 6.04 -3.14 -4.30
N PHE A 183 4.91 -3.79 -4.60
CA PHE A 183 4.29 -3.75 -5.93
C PHE A 183 4.01 -2.32 -6.40
N VAL A 184 3.72 -1.41 -5.47
CA VAL A 184 3.74 0.02 -5.76
C VAL A 184 5.18 0.49 -5.67
N ARG A 185 5.87 0.47 -6.82
CA ARG A 185 7.16 1.15 -6.96
C ARG A 185 6.91 2.64 -6.73
N ASP A 186 7.70 3.25 -5.86
CA ASP A 186 7.74 4.70 -5.80
C ASP A 186 8.12 5.23 -7.19
N SER A 187 7.18 5.90 -7.85
CA SER A 187 7.33 6.36 -9.22
C SER A 187 8.22 7.60 -9.31
N ILE A 188 8.56 8.21 -8.16
CA ILE A 188 9.33 9.43 -8.05
C ILE A 188 10.46 9.26 -7.02
N THR A 189 11.70 9.58 -7.41
CA THR A 189 12.84 9.58 -6.47
C THR A 189 12.71 10.71 -5.43
N GLN A 190 13.51 10.67 -4.37
CA GLN A 190 13.56 11.76 -3.39
C GLN A 190 13.99 13.07 -4.05
N GLU A 191 14.98 13.05 -4.95
CA GLU A 191 15.46 14.24 -5.65
C GLU A 191 14.38 14.82 -6.57
N GLN A 192 13.62 13.96 -7.26
CA GLN A 192 12.51 14.40 -8.09
C GLN A 192 11.41 15.05 -7.25
N PHE A 193 11.11 14.47 -6.08
CA PHE A 193 10.15 15.06 -5.16
C PHE A 193 10.62 16.43 -4.64
N ASP A 194 11.87 16.53 -4.18
CA ASP A 194 12.46 17.79 -3.69
C ASP A 194 12.46 18.88 -4.77
N ALA A 195 12.69 18.50 -6.04
CA ALA A 195 12.62 19.41 -7.18
C ALA A 195 11.19 19.92 -7.39
N MET A 196 10.19 19.03 -7.31
CA MET A 196 8.78 19.38 -7.46
C MET A 196 8.29 20.34 -6.37
N ILE A 197 8.78 20.19 -5.14
CA ILE A 197 8.37 21.02 -4.00
C ILE A 197 9.28 22.24 -3.77
N GLY A 198 10.26 22.47 -4.66
CA GLY A 198 11.15 23.64 -4.61
C GLY A 198 12.18 23.63 -3.49
N LYS A 199 12.54 22.45 -2.94
CA LYS A 199 13.55 22.30 -1.87
C LYS A 199 14.99 22.12 -2.36
N LEU A 200 15.21 21.97 -3.67
CA LEU A 200 16.56 21.91 -4.23
C LEU A 200 17.21 23.30 -4.18
N GLU A 201 18.02 23.55 -3.16
CA GLU A 201 19.05 24.59 -3.24
C GLU A 201 20.03 24.24 -4.37
N SER A 202 20.45 25.26 -5.12
CA SER A 202 21.48 25.16 -6.16
C SER A 202 22.83 24.79 -5.54
N LYS A 203 23.05 23.53 -5.18
CA LYS A 203 24.38 23.03 -4.83
C LYS A 203 25.21 22.97 -6.11
N LYS A 204 26.05 24.01 -6.29
CA LYS A 204 27.28 23.91 -7.10
C LYS A 204 28.12 22.78 -6.51
N THR A 205 28.00 21.58 -7.05
CA THR A 205 28.94 20.51 -6.75
C THR A 205 29.45 19.97 -8.08
N GLN A 206 30.72 20.28 -8.36
CA GLN A 206 31.53 19.57 -9.34
C GLN A 206 31.46 18.07 -9.03
N SER A 207 30.68 17.33 -9.80
CA SER A 207 30.88 15.89 -9.99
C SER A 207 31.05 15.67 -11.50
N THR A 208 31.90 14.72 -11.85
CA THR A 208 32.35 14.38 -13.21
C THR A 208 31.25 13.74 -14.08
N GLU A 209 30.01 14.24 -14.02
CA GLU A 209 28.90 13.89 -14.92
C GLU A 209 28.72 14.91 -16.07
N SER A 210 29.54 15.96 -16.13
CA SER A 210 29.29 17.15 -16.95
C SER A 210 29.67 17.07 -18.43
N ILE A 211 29.74 15.89 -19.05
CA ILE A 211 30.03 15.82 -20.51
C ILE A 211 28.90 15.11 -21.28
N LEU A 212 28.23 14.12 -20.67
CA LEU A 212 27.10 13.44 -21.33
C LEU A 212 25.78 14.22 -21.19
N ALA A 213 25.62 14.96 -20.08
CA ALA A 213 24.42 15.78 -19.81
C ALA A 213 24.26 16.99 -20.76
N SER A 214 25.32 17.43 -21.43
CA SER A 214 25.28 18.61 -22.33
C SER A 214 25.02 18.27 -23.80
N ILE A 215 24.91 16.98 -24.17
CA ILE A 215 24.90 16.55 -25.59
C ILE A 215 23.61 15.83 -25.99
N LEU A 216 22.74 15.44 -25.04
CA LEU A 216 21.52 14.68 -25.35
C LEU A 216 20.25 15.34 -24.79
N PRO A 217 19.16 15.43 -25.58
CA PRO A 217 17.89 15.98 -25.10
C PRO A 217 17.22 15.09 -24.03
N TYR A 218 16.53 15.71 -23.07
CA TYR A 218 16.00 15.14 -21.81
C TYR A 218 15.22 13.81 -21.96
N HIS A 219 14.51 13.61 -23.08
CA HIS A 219 13.76 12.37 -23.36
C HIS A 219 14.64 11.15 -23.66
N LEU A 220 15.87 11.34 -24.18
CA LEU A 220 16.84 10.26 -24.30
C LEU A 220 17.50 9.93 -22.96
N HIS A 221 17.59 10.88 -22.03
CA HIS A 221 18.17 10.67 -20.70
C HIS A 221 17.29 9.74 -19.85
N ALA A 222 15.97 9.95 -19.85
CA ALA A 222 15.02 9.08 -19.14
C ALA A 222 15.02 7.65 -19.68
N SER A 223 15.14 7.47 -21.00
CA SER A 223 15.16 6.15 -21.63
C SER A 223 16.50 5.42 -21.43
N LEU A 224 17.64 6.13 -21.41
CA LEU A 224 18.96 5.60 -21.06
C LEU A 224 19.07 5.28 -19.57
N HIS A 225 18.55 6.11 -18.67
CA HIS A 225 18.48 5.81 -17.24
C HIS A 225 17.57 4.60 -16.98
N ALA A 226 16.41 4.50 -17.64
CA ALA A 226 15.53 3.34 -17.59
C ALA A 226 16.22 2.06 -18.13
N ARG A 227 17.10 2.20 -19.13
CA ARG A 227 17.93 1.10 -19.66
C ARG A 227 19.09 0.73 -18.75
N MET A 228 19.77 1.69 -18.13
CA MET A 228 20.86 1.45 -17.20
C MET A 228 20.36 0.87 -15.88
N THR A 229 19.20 1.33 -15.37
CA THR A 229 18.50 0.67 -14.26
C THR A 229 18.10 -0.76 -14.62
N ARG A 230 17.66 -1.06 -15.86
CA ARG A 230 17.43 -2.46 -16.28
C ARG A 230 18.68 -3.36 -16.22
N VAL A 231 19.88 -2.80 -16.36
CA VAL A 231 21.15 -3.57 -16.31
C VAL A 231 21.68 -3.72 -14.89
N THR A 232 21.39 -2.78 -13.97
CA THR A 232 21.83 -2.83 -12.56
C THR A 232 20.79 -3.42 -11.59
N GLN A 233 19.50 -3.41 -11.94
CA GLN A 233 18.41 -4.03 -11.16
C GLN A 233 18.58 -5.53 -10.88
N PRO A 234 19.10 -6.40 -11.79
CA PRO A 234 19.24 -7.83 -11.53
C PRO A 234 20.13 -8.15 -10.32
N PHE A 235 21.15 -7.32 -10.08
CA PHE A 235 22.07 -7.50 -8.96
C PHE A 235 21.49 -6.94 -7.66
N ALA A 236 20.79 -5.81 -7.71
CA ALA A 236 20.10 -5.24 -6.55
C ALA A 236 18.89 -6.08 -6.08
N SER A 237 18.18 -6.76 -6.98
CA SER A 237 17.09 -7.68 -6.63
C SER A 237 17.59 -8.99 -6.00
N LEU A 238 18.75 -9.49 -6.42
CA LEU A 238 19.45 -10.61 -5.78
C LEU A 238 20.10 -10.22 -4.44
N GLU A 239 20.59 -8.99 -4.30
CA GLU A 239 21.12 -8.47 -3.04
C GLU A 239 19.99 -8.29 -2.01
N ARG A 240 18.82 -7.78 -2.43
CA ARG A 240 17.58 -7.74 -1.61
C ARG A 240 17.07 -9.12 -1.16
N LEU A 241 17.39 -10.20 -1.88
CA LEU A 241 17.11 -11.58 -1.46
C LEU A 241 17.98 -12.01 -0.26
N ALA A 242 19.18 -11.42 -0.14
CA ALA A 242 20.15 -11.68 0.92
C ALA A 242 19.99 -10.71 2.10
N THR A 243 19.65 -9.45 1.83
CA THR A 243 19.45 -8.38 2.80
C THR A 243 18.00 -7.91 2.72
N ASN A 244 17.11 -8.59 3.45
CA ASN A 244 15.69 -8.20 3.50
C ASN A 244 15.47 -6.98 4.41
N ASP A 245 16.13 -5.87 4.09
CA ASP A 245 16.14 -4.62 4.87
C ASP A 245 14.81 -3.85 4.77
N VAL A 246 13.87 -4.32 3.95
CA VAL A 246 12.53 -3.70 3.80
C VAL A 246 11.65 -3.96 5.04
N ASN A 247 11.92 -5.03 5.79
CA ASN A 247 11.16 -5.34 7.02
C ASN A 247 11.36 -4.29 8.12
N GLY A 248 12.43 -3.50 8.08
CA GLY A 248 12.70 -2.45 9.09
C GLY A 248 11.80 -1.22 8.97
N SER A 249 10.93 -1.14 7.96
CA SER A 249 10.16 0.06 7.62
C SER A 249 8.65 -0.17 7.78
N GLN A 250 8.21 -0.95 8.76
CA GLN A 250 6.80 -1.24 9.02
C GLN A 250 6.42 -0.91 10.46
N GLY A 251 5.20 -0.40 10.66
CA GLY A 251 4.72 -0.07 11.99
C GLY A 251 3.21 -0.04 12.12
N TYR A 252 2.77 -0.13 13.36
CA TYR A 252 1.38 0.07 13.77
C TYR A 252 1.25 1.46 14.43
N PRO A 253 0.29 2.32 14.03
CA PRO A 253 0.14 3.62 14.67
C PRO A 253 -0.29 3.46 16.13
N ARG A 254 0.44 4.05 17.07
CA ARG A 254 0.00 4.15 18.47
C ARG A 254 -1.37 4.84 18.50
N LYS A 255 -2.30 4.35 19.32
CA LYS A 255 -3.73 4.72 19.31
C LYS A 255 -4.50 4.33 18.03
N GLY A 256 -4.00 3.36 17.26
CA GLY A 256 -4.67 2.81 16.07
C GLY A 256 -4.68 3.76 14.87
N LEU A 257 -5.27 3.32 13.76
CA LEU A 257 -5.28 4.09 12.49
C LEU A 257 -5.87 5.49 12.65
N LYS A 258 -6.80 5.67 13.57
CA LYS A 258 -7.39 6.96 13.87
C LYS A 258 -6.35 8.01 14.26
N SER A 259 -5.23 7.63 14.87
CA SER A 259 -4.15 8.60 15.19
C SER A 259 -3.45 9.15 13.95
N LEU A 260 -3.27 8.33 12.91
CA LEU A 260 -2.74 8.76 11.62
C LEU A 260 -3.75 9.66 10.90
N LEU A 261 -5.04 9.31 10.95
CA LEU A 261 -6.11 10.17 10.42
C LEU A 261 -6.13 11.53 11.13
N ASP A 262 -6.12 11.53 12.46
CA ASP A 262 -6.16 12.75 13.27
C ASP A 262 -4.92 13.61 13.04
N ALA A 263 -3.74 13.01 12.83
CA ALA A 263 -2.52 13.73 12.45
C ALA A 263 -2.66 14.47 11.11
N ILE A 264 -3.30 13.84 10.12
CA ILE A 264 -3.57 14.46 8.82
C ILE A 264 -4.55 15.61 8.99
N LEU A 265 -5.66 15.37 9.70
CA LEU A 265 -6.70 16.38 9.92
C LEU A 265 -6.16 17.60 10.67
N TYR A 266 -5.33 17.38 11.70
CA TYR A 266 -4.67 18.44 12.44
C TYR A 266 -3.76 19.29 11.54
N SER A 267 -3.15 18.67 10.53
CA SER A 267 -2.23 19.34 9.60
C SER A 267 -2.93 20.09 8.47
N LEU A 268 -4.25 19.90 8.30
CA LEU A 268 -5.01 20.57 7.24
C LEU A 268 -5.12 22.07 7.52
N PRO A 269 -4.73 22.94 6.56
CA PRO A 269 -4.98 24.37 6.65
C PRO A 269 -6.48 24.70 6.63
N GLU A 270 -6.85 25.87 7.16
CA GLU A 270 -8.23 26.39 7.13
C GLU A 270 -8.79 26.57 5.70
N THR A 271 -7.92 26.55 4.67
CA THR A 271 -8.32 26.62 3.26
C THR A 271 -8.96 25.32 2.74
N VAL A 272 -8.98 24.26 3.55
CA VAL A 272 -9.61 22.98 3.23
C VAL A 272 -11.00 22.91 3.89
N GLU A 273 -12.04 22.80 3.06
CA GLU A 273 -13.40 22.51 3.50
C GLU A 273 -13.67 21.01 3.33
N ILE A 274 -14.17 20.33 4.37
CA ILE A 274 -14.60 18.92 4.28
C ILE A 274 -16.10 18.86 4.51
N LYS A 275 -16.81 18.19 3.60
CA LYS A 275 -18.26 18.00 3.67
C LYS A 275 -18.60 16.51 3.62
N THR A 276 -19.09 15.99 4.73
CA THR A 276 -19.63 14.63 4.86
C THR A 276 -21.08 14.57 4.39
N GLU A 277 -21.61 13.36 4.22
CA GLU A 277 -22.98 13.12 3.73
C GLU A 277 -23.29 13.84 2.41
N CYS A 278 -22.26 14.05 1.59
CA CYS A 278 -22.30 14.75 0.31
C CYS A 278 -21.79 13.82 -0.80
N GLU A 279 -22.72 13.04 -1.36
CA GLU A 279 -22.42 12.15 -2.47
C GLU A 279 -22.33 12.93 -3.78
N VAL A 280 -21.19 12.78 -4.46
CA VAL A 280 -21.01 13.28 -5.83
C VAL A 280 -21.77 12.36 -6.78
N LYS A 281 -22.68 12.95 -7.54
CA LYS A 281 -23.57 12.26 -8.48
C LYS A 281 -23.02 12.25 -9.90
N SER A 282 -22.30 13.31 -10.29
CA SER A 282 -21.67 13.40 -11.60
C SER A 282 -20.43 14.30 -11.58
N ILE A 283 -19.47 14.01 -12.45
CA ILE A 283 -18.34 14.90 -12.75
C ILE A 283 -18.67 15.62 -14.05
N LEU A 284 -18.67 16.94 -14.02
CA LEU A 284 -19.07 17.79 -15.12
C LEU A 284 -17.91 17.95 -16.09
N VAL A 285 -18.16 17.64 -17.37
CA VAL A 285 -17.18 17.75 -18.46
C VAL A 285 -17.76 18.62 -19.57
N GLN A 286 -16.98 19.60 -20.02
CA GLN A 286 -17.29 20.50 -21.14
C GLN A 286 -16.06 20.60 -22.01
N ASP A 287 -16.21 20.43 -23.33
CA ASP A 287 -15.10 20.49 -24.30
C ASP A 287 -13.89 19.62 -23.89
N GLU A 288 -14.16 18.37 -23.50
CA GLU A 288 -13.17 17.38 -23.01
C GLU A 288 -12.40 17.80 -21.75
N LYS A 289 -12.85 18.85 -21.04
CA LYS A 289 -12.26 19.33 -19.79
C LYS A 289 -13.26 19.24 -18.65
N VAL A 290 -12.77 18.86 -17.47
CA VAL A 290 -13.57 18.94 -16.25
C VAL A 290 -13.87 20.40 -15.91
N SER A 291 -15.09 20.68 -15.48
CA SER A 291 -15.51 22.03 -15.04
C SER A 291 -16.04 22.05 -13.61
N GLY A 292 -16.27 20.89 -13.01
CA GLY A 292 -16.72 20.76 -11.63
C GLY A 292 -17.32 19.39 -11.34
N VAL A 293 -18.06 19.32 -10.24
CA VAL A 293 -18.88 18.16 -9.87
C VAL A 293 -20.28 18.60 -9.43
N GLU A 294 -21.23 17.71 -9.61
CA GLU A 294 -22.60 17.84 -9.11
C GLU A 294 -22.79 16.91 -7.91
N ALA A 295 -23.28 17.48 -6.79
CA ALA A 295 -23.61 16.74 -5.57
C ALA A 295 -24.97 17.19 -5.02
N ASP A 296 -25.00 17.85 -3.86
CA ASP A 296 -26.19 18.56 -3.36
C ASP A 296 -26.29 19.99 -3.93
N GLU A 297 -25.15 20.55 -4.32
CA GLU A 297 -25.01 21.73 -5.18
C GLU A 297 -23.93 21.47 -6.24
N ILE A 298 -23.60 22.49 -7.04
CA ILE A 298 -22.53 22.43 -8.03
C ILE A 298 -21.26 23.05 -7.44
N TYR A 299 -20.17 22.29 -7.47
CA TYR A 299 -18.83 22.70 -7.04
C TYR A 299 -17.94 22.87 -8.27
N ASN A 300 -17.62 24.12 -8.64
CA ASN A 300 -16.84 24.41 -9.83
C ASN A 300 -15.33 24.31 -9.55
N SER A 301 -14.62 23.59 -10.41
CA SER A 301 -13.15 23.50 -10.44
C SER A 301 -12.69 22.85 -11.74
N ASP A 302 -11.56 23.35 -12.27
CA ASP A 302 -10.90 22.78 -13.45
C ASP A 302 -9.97 21.60 -13.09
N LEU A 303 -9.91 21.20 -11.81
CA LEU A 303 -9.13 20.08 -11.32
C LEU A 303 -9.92 19.25 -10.30
N ILE A 304 -10.22 18.01 -10.68
CA ILE A 304 -10.94 17.05 -9.83
C ILE A 304 -10.00 15.90 -9.45
N ILE A 305 -9.91 15.59 -8.16
CA ILE A 305 -9.20 14.42 -7.66
C ILE A 305 -10.24 13.40 -7.20
N TYR A 306 -10.37 12.31 -7.95
CA TYR A 306 -11.28 11.22 -7.60
C TYR A 306 -10.53 10.11 -6.87
N THR A 307 -10.99 9.76 -5.67
CA THR A 307 -10.36 8.73 -4.81
C THR A 307 -11.28 7.56 -4.47
N GLY A 308 -12.46 7.50 -5.09
CA GLY A 308 -13.34 6.34 -5.03
C GLY A 308 -12.80 5.16 -5.85
N PHE A 309 -13.58 4.09 -5.95
CA PHE A 309 -13.18 2.94 -6.76
C PHE A 309 -13.10 3.33 -8.23
N ALA A 310 -11.96 3.02 -8.88
CA ALA A 310 -11.77 3.33 -10.30
C ALA A 310 -12.86 2.69 -11.19
N THR A 311 -13.36 1.51 -10.79
CA THR A 311 -14.48 0.81 -11.45
C THR A 311 -15.81 1.57 -11.42
N GLU A 312 -15.97 2.52 -10.49
CA GLU A 312 -17.18 3.35 -10.37
C GLU A 312 -17.07 4.67 -11.15
N LEU A 313 -15.88 5.04 -11.63
CA LEU A 313 -15.67 6.26 -12.41
C LEU A 313 -16.59 6.39 -13.65
N PRO A 314 -16.87 5.30 -14.41
CA PRO A 314 -17.81 5.37 -15.54
C PRO A 314 -19.27 5.68 -15.14
N LEU A 315 -19.62 5.59 -13.85
CA LEU A 315 -20.94 6.01 -13.36
C LEU A 315 -21.01 7.53 -13.18
N LEU A 316 -19.87 8.19 -13.00
CA LEU A 316 -19.76 9.63 -12.74
C LEU A 316 -19.44 10.45 -13.99
N ILE A 317 -18.75 9.86 -14.97
CA ILE A 317 -18.38 10.51 -16.24
C ILE A 317 -18.97 9.70 -17.40
N LYS A 318 -19.87 10.33 -18.18
CA LYS A 318 -20.58 9.67 -19.28
C LYS A 318 -19.69 9.35 -20.47
N ASP A 319 -18.78 10.27 -20.82
CA ASP A 319 -18.05 10.25 -22.10
C ASP A 319 -16.59 9.81 -21.93
N LEU A 320 -16.35 8.77 -21.12
CA LEU A 320 -15.00 8.18 -21.01
C LEU A 320 -14.66 7.36 -22.28
N PRO A 321 -13.38 7.31 -22.69
CA PRO A 321 -12.95 6.48 -23.82
C PRO A 321 -13.33 5.00 -23.64
N THR A 322 -13.91 4.39 -24.68
CA THR A 322 -14.42 3.01 -24.62
C THR A 322 -13.38 1.99 -24.18
N GLU A 323 -12.14 2.08 -24.70
CA GLU A 323 -11.05 1.17 -24.30
C GLU A 323 -10.68 1.37 -22.83
N TYR A 324 -10.68 2.61 -22.32
CA TYR A 324 -10.42 2.86 -20.90
C TYR A 324 -11.50 2.27 -19.99
N VAL A 325 -12.78 2.40 -20.37
CA VAL A 325 -13.89 1.76 -19.64
C VAL A 325 -13.76 0.24 -19.64
N LYS A 326 -13.26 -0.35 -20.74
CA LYS A 326 -13.00 -1.79 -20.83
C LYS A 326 -11.86 -2.21 -19.91
N ASP A 327 -10.78 -1.43 -19.83
CA ASP A 327 -9.66 -1.68 -18.91
C ASP A 327 -10.12 -1.64 -17.45
N LEU A 328 -10.95 -0.64 -17.09
CA LEU A 328 -11.52 -0.52 -15.74
C LEU A 328 -12.38 -1.75 -15.37
N LYS A 329 -13.14 -2.31 -16.31
CA LYS A 329 -13.91 -3.55 -16.07
C LYS A 329 -13.04 -4.77 -15.81
N GLY A 330 -11.76 -4.74 -16.19
CA GLY A 330 -10.78 -5.77 -15.86
C GLY A 330 -10.31 -5.76 -14.41
N ILE A 331 -10.60 -4.71 -13.63
CA ILE A 331 -10.21 -4.64 -12.22
C ILE A 331 -11.08 -5.61 -11.41
N VAL A 332 -10.43 -6.60 -10.82
CA VAL A 332 -11.08 -7.61 -10.00
C VAL A 332 -11.10 -7.18 -8.53
N HIS A 333 -12.28 -7.13 -7.94
CA HIS A 333 -12.46 -6.87 -6.51
C HIS A 333 -12.46 -8.17 -5.71
N SER A 334 -11.72 -8.18 -4.61
CA SER A 334 -11.73 -9.25 -3.61
C SER A 334 -12.40 -8.76 -2.35
N LYS A 335 -13.25 -9.57 -1.74
CA LYS A 335 -13.89 -9.25 -0.46
C LYS A 335 -13.08 -9.86 0.67
N SER A 336 -12.85 -9.10 1.72
CA SER A 336 -12.24 -9.56 2.97
C SER A 336 -13.22 -9.42 4.13
N LEU A 337 -13.05 -10.26 5.14
CA LEU A 337 -13.76 -10.17 6.41
C LEU A 337 -12.72 -10.03 7.51
N THR A 338 -12.88 -8.99 8.35
CA THR A 338 -12.09 -8.81 9.57
C THR A 338 -13.00 -9.09 10.76
N ILE A 339 -12.54 -9.93 11.68
CA ILE A 339 -13.24 -10.26 12.92
C ILE A 339 -12.37 -9.77 14.07
N TRP A 340 -12.95 -8.92 14.92
CA TRP A 340 -12.31 -8.45 16.14
C TRP A 340 -12.75 -9.32 17.31
N LEU A 341 -11.78 -9.87 18.05
CA LEU A 341 -12.04 -10.77 19.18
C LEU A 341 -11.58 -10.09 20.48
N GLY A 342 -12.50 -9.43 21.17
CA GLY A 342 -12.26 -8.92 22.52
C GLY A 342 -12.27 -10.07 23.53
N LEU A 343 -11.12 -10.36 24.14
CA LEU A 343 -10.96 -11.43 25.13
C LEU A 343 -11.00 -10.87 26.56
N GLU A 344 -11.65 -11.57 27.48
CA GLU A 344 -11.78 -11.16 28.89
C GLU A 344 -10.47 -11.24 29.68
N LYS A 345 -9.51 -12.03 29.18
CA LYS A 345 -8.19 -12.24 29.78
C LYS A 345 -7.15 -12.41 28.69
N GLU A 346 -5.89 -12.20 29.05
CA GLU A 346 -4.77 -12.48 28.16
C GLU A 346 -4.63 -13.99 27.91
N PHE A 347 -4.39 -14.35 26.66
CA PHE A 347 -4.06 -15.69 26.23
C PHE A 347 -2.56 -15.76 25.91
N PRO A 348 -1.77 -16.59 26.63
CA PRO A 348 -0.32 -16.65 26.45
C PRO A 348 0.12 -16.92 25.00
N ASN A 349 -0.68 -17.66 24.22
CA ASN A 349 -0.39 -17.99 22.84
C ASN A 349 -0.39 -16.76 21.90
N PHE A 350 -1.05 -15.68 22.32
CA PHE A 350 -1.13 -14.40 21.61
C PHE A 350 -0.25 -13.32 22.26
N ASN A 351 0.70 -13.68 23.11
CA ASN A 351 1.64 -12.75 23.72
C ASN A 351 2.88 -12.54 22.85
N TYR A 352 2.68 -11.97 21.65
CA TYR A 352 3.72 -11.61 20.70
C TYR A 352 3.35 -10.34 19.95
N THR A 353 4.34 -9.63 19.40
CA THR A 353 4.12 -8.47 18.53
C THR A 353 4.30 -8.88 17.08
N GLY A 354 3.34 -8.54 16.22
CA GLY A 354 3.32 -8.96 14.83
C GLY A 354 2.06 -9.70 14.46
N SER A 355 2.16 -10.49 13.40
CA SER A 355 1.04 -11.19 12.80
C SER A 355 1.33 -12.64 12.62
N GLU A 356 0.32 -13.48 12.77
CA GLU A 356 0.45 -14.90 12.52
C GLU A 356 -0.49 -15.37 11.42
N ILE A 357 0.00 -16.32 10.64
CA ILE A 357 -0.64 -16.84 9.45
C ILE A 357 -0.82 -18.35 9.62
N TRP A 358 -2.03 -18.81 9.33
CA TRP A 358 -2.35 -20.22 9.17
C TRP A 358 -2.61 -20.49 7.71
N PHE A 359 -2.06 -21.60 7.23
CA PHE A 359 -2.16 -22.01 5.83
C PHE A 359 -2.71 -23.43 5.67
N LYS A 360 -2.86 -24.18 6.77
CA LYS A 360 -3.44 -25.53 6.74
C LYS A 360 -4.96 -25.42 6.83
N ASP A 361 -5.64 -26.11 5.91
CA ASP A 361 -7.10 -26.15 5.71
C ASP A 361 -7.72 -24.82 5.24
N PHE A 362 -7.48 -23.73 5.97
CA PHE A 362 -7.95 -22.39 5.61
C PHE A 362 -6.87 -21.34 5.84
N ALA A 363 -6.77 -20.42 4.88
CA ALA A 363 -5.93 -19.23 4.99
C ALA A 363 -6.61 -18.20 5.89
N TYR A 364 -6.02 -17.91 7.05
CA TYR A 364 -6.41 -16.77 7.87
C TYR A 364 -5.22 -16.16 8.57
N TRP A 365 -5.44 -14.95 9.07
CA TRP A 365 -4.43 -14.07 9.65
C TRP A 365 -4.97 -13.52 10.96
N ALA A 366 -4.10 -13.44 11.97
CA ALA A 366 -4.43 -12.79 13.24
C ALA A 366 -3.31 -11.89 13.75
N THR A 367 -3.71 -10.81 14.41
CA THR A 367 -2.83 -9.78 14.95
C THR A 367 -3.34 -9.38 16.33
N PRO A 368 -2.62 -9.65 17.43
CA PRO A 368 -3.01 -9.21 18.78
C PRO A 368 -2.69 -7.71 18.95
N ILE A 369 -3.57 -6.84 18.46
CA ILE A 369 -3.26 -5.40 18.31
C ILE A 369 -3.02 -4.68 19.63
N ARG A 370 -3.58 -5.18 20.75
CA ARG A 370 -3.31 -4.63 22.09
C ARG A 370 -1.80 -4.66 22.43
N ASN A 371 -1.05 -5.60 21.87
CA ASN A 371 0.37 -5.74 22.18
C ASN A 371 1.20 -4.58 21.59
N TYR A 372 0.66 -3.84 20.61
CA TYR A 372 1.24 -2.56 20.17
C TYR A 372 0.89 -1.43 21.13
N ASP A 373 -0.39 -1.33 21.52
CA ASP A 373 -0.88 -0.29 22.42
C ASP A 373 -1.90 -0.86 23.43
N PRO A 374 -1.53 -0.95 24.72
CA PRO A 374 -2.43 -1.48 25.76
C PRO A 374 -3.74 -0.72 25.91
N SER A 375 -3.84 0.51 25.42
CA SER A 375 -5.04 1.33 25.52
C SER A 375 -6.14 0.96 24.53
N LEU A 376 -5.88 0.06 23.57
CA LEU A 376 -6.86 -0.41 22.60
C LEU A 376 -7.87 -1.41 23.21
N ALA A 377 -7.59 -1.91 24.41
CA ALA A 377 -8.48 -2.81 25.13
C ALA A 377 -8.66 -2.32 26.59
N PRO A 378 -9.75 -2.72 27.28
CA PRO A 378 -9.88 -2.51 28.71
C PRO A 378 -8.71 -3.15 29.49
N LYS A 379 -8.45 -2.64 30.69
CA LYS A 379 -7.41 -3.16 31.57
C LYS A 379 -7.57 -4.68 31.77
N ASP A 380 -6.45 -5.41 31.72
CA ASP A 380 -6.36 -6.88 31.90
C ASP A 380 -7.09 -7.73 30.83
N LYS A 381 -7.64 -7.10 29.78
CA LYS A 381 -8.27 -7.75 28.63
C LYS A 381 -7.32 -7.78 27.43
N GLN A 382 -7.64 -8.57 26.39
CA GLN A 382 -6.84 -8.65 25.16
C GLN A 382 -7.72 -8.38 23.93
N LEU A 383 -7.11 -7.87 22.86
CA LEU A 383 -7.74 -7.60 21.56
C LEU A 383 -6.85 -8.07 20.41
#